data_AF-A0A5J4ZMH7-F1
#
_entry.id   AF-A0A5J4ZMH7-F1
#
_cell.length_a   1.000
_cell.length_b   1.000
_cell.length_c   1.000
_cell.angle_alpha   90.00
_cell.angle_beta   90.00
_cell.angle_gamma   90.00
#
_symmetry.space_group_name_H-M   'P 1'
#
loop_
_entity.id
_entity.type
_entity.pdbx_description
1 polymer ?
#
loop_
_entity_poly.entity_id
_entity_poly.type
_entity_poly.pdbx_seq_one_letter_code
_entity_poly.pdbx_strand_id
1 'polypeptide(L)'
;MEARGAPNYKRLVRFPLELGLGRELLVSPSTEGQRYKLVSMITHHGRKALNGHYTADAYCLNGQWLRFDDASVTAISTSKVLLDQAYVLFNKQDTN
;
A
#
# COMPACT_ATOMS: atom_id res chain seq x y z
N MET A 1 -17.10 -15.98 26.40
CA MET A 1 -16.80 -16.61 25.09
C MET A 1 -16.03 -15.59 24.26
N GLU A 2 -14.70 -15.67 24.20
CA GLU A 2 -13.92 -14.84 23.27
C GLU A 2 -13.96 -15.48 21.88
N ALA A 3 -14.44 -14.73 20.88
CA ALA A 3 -14.40 -15.16 19.50
C ALA A 3 -12.92 -15.39 19.10
N ARG A 4 -12.58 -16.62 18.72
CA ARG A 4 -11.28 -16.94 18.14
C ARG A 4 -11.18 -16.24 16.79
N GLY A 5 -10.64 -15.02 16.79
CA GLY A 5 -10.43 -14.25 15.57
C GLY A 5 -9.57 -15.02 14.57
N ALA A 6 -9.91 -14.90 13.29
CA ALA A 6 -9.18 -15.56 12.21
C ALA A 6 -7.69 -15.15 12.21
N PRO A 7 -6.77 -16.10 11.93
CA PRO A 7 -5.35 -15.80 11.82
C PRO A 7 -5.09 -14.85 10.63
N ASN A 8 -4.25 -13.83 10.83
CA ASN A 8 -3.77 -13.01 9.72
C ASN A 8 -2.65 -13.78 9.00
N TYR A 9 -2.88 -14.11 7.73
CA TYR A 9 -1.85 -14.75 6.90
C TYR A 9 -0.85 -13.69 6.40
N LYS A 10 0.29 -13.58 7.12
CA LYS A 10 1.37 -12.63 6.84
C LYS A 10 2.27 -13.08 5.68
N ARG A 11 1.70 -13.28 4.49
CA ARG A 11 2.53 -13.50 3.29
C ARG A 11 3.05 -12.15 2.82
N LEU A 12 4.36 -12.04 2.65
CA LEU A 12 4.94 -10.88 1.99
C LEU A 12 4.45 -10.85 0.54
N VAL A 13 3.62 -9.84 0.23
CA VAL A 13 3.20 -9.55 -1.14
C VAL A 13 4.10 -8.45 -1.65
N ARG A 14 4.84 -8.73 -2.74
CA ARG A 14 5.62 -7.70 -3.42
C ARG A 14 4.68 -6.90 -4.31
N PHE A 15 4.83 -5.59 -4.29
CA PHE A 15 4.08 -4.65 -5.12
C PHE A 15 5.05 -3.63 -5.73
N PRO A 16 4.79 -3.14 -6.96
CA PRO A 16 5.64 -2.16 -7.60
C PRO A 16 5.26 -0.73 -7.18
N LEU A 17 6.18 0.23 -7.37
CA LEU A 17 5.88 1.66 -7.25
C LEU A 17 5.02 2.16 -8.42
N GLU A 18 5.21 1.57 -9.59
CA GLU A 18 4.43 1.86 -10.79
C GLU A 18 3.73 0.57 -11.24
N LEU A 19 2.41 0.62 -11.31
CA LEU A 19 1.57 -0.48 -11.77
C LEU A 19 1.03 -0.15 -13.15
N GLY A 20 1.46 -0.93 -14.14
CA GLY A 20 0.88 -0.91 -15.49
C GLY A 20 -0.26 -1.91 -15.59
N LEU A 21 -1.46 -1.43 -15.93
CA LEU A 21 -2.58 -2.27 -16.33
C LEU A 21 -2.66 -2.27 -17.85
N GLY A 22 -2.47 -3.44 -18.45
CA GLY A 22 -2.63 -3.64 -19.89
C GLY A 22 -4.07 -3.41 -20.33
N ARG A 23 -4.26 -3.02 -21.59
CA ARG A 23 -5.57 -2.71 -22.17
C ARG A 23 -6.55 -3.88 -22.08
N GLU A 24 -6.04 -5.12 -22.13
CA GLU A 24 -6.81 -6.35 -22.05
C GLU A 24 -7.52 -6.53 -20.70
N LEU A 25 -7.07 -5.82 -19.66
CA LEU A 25 -7.68 -5.80 -18.33
C LEU A 25 -8.68 -4.66 -18.15
N LEU A 26 -8.79 -3.76 -19.14
CA LEU A 26 -9.60 -2.56 -19.06
C LEU A 26 -10.81 -2.69 -19.99
N VAL A 27 -11.97 -2.26 -19.49
CA VAL A 27 -13.19 -2.15 -20.30
C VAL A 27 -13.16 -0.87 -21.15
N SER A 28 -12.27 0.08 -20.84
CA SER A 28 -12.20 1.37 -21.53
C SER A 28 -11.66 1.25 -22.96
N PRO A 29 -12.17 2.08 -23.90
CA PRO A 29 -11.72 2.09 -25.30
C PRO A 29 -10.36 2.78 -25.49
N SER A 30 -9.58 3.04 -24.43
CA SER A 30 -8.27 3.66 -24.54
C SER A 30 -7.32 2.76 -25.33
N THR A 31 -6.63 3.34 -26.31
CA THR A 31 -5.62 2.65 -27.12
C THR A 31 -4.37 2.31 -26.31
N GLU A 32 -4.16 2.99 -25.19
CA GLU A 32 -3.03 2.82 -24.29
C GLU A 32 -3.49 2.20 -22.96
N GLY A 33 -2.61 1.35 -22.39
CA GLY A 33 -2.79 0.81 -21.05
C GLY A 33 -2.70 1.90 -19.98
N GLN A 34 -3.22 1.63 -18.79
CA GLN A 34 -3.25 2.62 -17.73
C GLN A 34 -2.09 2.44 -16.76
N ARG A 35 -1.38 3.53 -16.48
CA ARG A 35 -0.34 3.57 -15.45
C ARG A 35 -0.88 4.15 -14.15
N TYR A 36 -0.47 3.52 -13.05
CA TYR A 36 -0.76 3.97 -11.70
C TYR A 36 0.54 4.07 -10.91
N LYS A 37 0.61 5.05 -10.01
CA LYS A 37 1.70 5.20 -9.05
C LYS A 37 1.18 4.91 -7.64
N LEU A 38 1.98 4.18 -6.87
CA LEU A 38 1.72 3.99 -5.46
C LEU A 38 1.89 5.33 -4.74
N VAL A 39 0.84 5.79 -4.06
CA VAL A 39 0.85 7.07 -3.32
C VAL A 39 0.75 6.89 -1.82
N SER A 40 0.18 5.78 -1.35
CA SER A 40 0.12 5.47 0.07
C SER A 40 -0.09 3.96 0.30
N MET A 41 0.28 3.50 1.48
CA MET A 41 0.09 2.14 1.95
C MET A 41 -0.31 2.14 3.43
N ILE A 42 -1.15 1.19 3.82
CA ILE A 42 -1.44 0.87 5.21
C ILE A 42 -0.77 -0.47 5.56
N THR A 43 -0.08 -0.50 6.71
CA THR A 43 0.49 -1.71 7.28
C THR A 43 -0.25 -2.07 8.56
N HIS A 44 -0.58 -3.35 8.73
CA HIS A 44 -1.17 -3.88 9.96
C HIS A 44 -0.17 -4.73 10.76
N HIS A 45 0.25 -4.24 11.92
CA HIS A 45 1.22 -4.86 12.82
C HIS A 45 0.59 -5.88 13.79
N GLY A 46 -0.51 -6.54 13.40
CA GLY A 46 -1.22 -7.51 14.24
C GLY A 46 -1.04 -8.97 13.79
N ARG A 47 -1.07 -9.91 14.74
CA ARG A 47 -1.10 -11.36 14.44
C ARG A 47 -2.52 -11.88 14.19
N LYS A 48 -3.55 -11.23 14.71
CA LYS A 48 -4.97 -11.58 14.47
C LYS A 48 -5.64 -10.47 13.68
N ALA A 49 -6.67 -10.80 12.90
CA ALA A 49 -7.40 -9.79 12.12
C ALA A 49 -8.05 -8.70 13.00
N LEU A 50 -8.49 -9.09 14.20
CA LEU A 50 -9.24 -8.23 15.12
C LEU A 50 -8.36 -7.39 16.04
N ASN A 51 -7.05 -7.65 16.10
CA ASN A 51 -6.16 -6.89 16.98
C ASN A 51 -4.80 -6.60 16.33
N GLY A 52 -4.35 -5.37 16.50
CA GLY A 52 -3.05 -4.93 16.04
C GLY A 52 -2.99 -3.43 15.96
N HIS A 53 -1.87 -2.96 15.41
CA HIS A 53 -1.56 -1.56 15.25
C HIS A 53 -1.48 -1.22 13.76
N TYR A 54 -1.99 -0.07 13.36
CA TYR A 54 -1.98 0.37 11.97
C TYR A 54 -1.04 1.55 11.81
N THR A 55 -0.17 1.47 10.81
CA THR A 55 0.66 2.61 10.37
C THR A 55 0.37 2.92 8.93
N ALA A 56 0.49 4.19 8.55
CA ALA A 56 0.33 4.63 7.17
C ALA A 56 1.66 5.15 6.63
N ASP A 57 2.03 4.75 5.43
CA ASP A 57 3.11 5.35 4.66
C ASP A 57 2.49 6.15 3.52
N ALA A 58 2.92 7.39 3.32
CA ALA A 58 2.43 8.24 2.23
C ALA A 58 3.57 8.92 1.48
N TYR A 59 3.43 9.01 0.16
CA TYR A 59 4.36 9.69 -0.71
C TYR A 59 4.01 11.17 -0.81
N CYS A 60 4.92 12.03 -0.37
CA CYS A 60 4.72 13.47 -0.32
C CYS A 60 5.19 14.15 -1.62
N LEU A 61 4.68 15.37 -1.85
CA LEU A 61 5.02 16.17 -3.05
C LEU A 61 6.52 16.51 -3.17
N ASN A 62 7.24 16.48 -2.05
CA ASN A 62 8.69 16.67 -2.01
C ASN A 62 9.49 15.41 -2.40
N GLY A 63 8.82 14.35 -2.87
CA GLY A 63 9.45 13.10 -3.32
C GLY A 63 9.90 12.18 -2.18
N GLN A 64 9.42 12.40 -0.96
CA GLN A 64 9.78 11.60 0.21
C GLN A 64 8.60 10.75 0.70
N TRP A 65 8.91 9.58 1.24
CA TRP A 65 7.95 8.78 1.99
C TRP A 65 7.97 9.18 3.46
N LEU A 66 6.78 9.42 4.01
CA LEU A 66 6.59 9.64 5.44
C LEU A 66 5.76 8.51 6.02
N ARG A 67 6.22 7.97 7.16
CA ARG A 67 5.47 7.04 8.01
C ARG A 67 4.77 7.80 9.12
N PHE A 68 3.47 7.58 9.20
CA PHE A 68 2.59 8.07 10.24
C PHE A 68 2.29 6.91 11.19
N ASP A 69 2.74 7.08 12.42
CA ASP A 69 2.60 6.14 13.53
C ASP A 69 2.02 6.89 14.72
N ASP A 70 0.69 6.94 14.78
CA ASP A 70 -0.10 7.77 15.69
C ASP A 70 0.36 9.24 15.68
N ALA A 71 0.97 9.70 16.78
CA ALA A 71 1.47 11.07 16.92
C ALA A 71 2.86 11.29 16.28
N SER A 72 3.50 10.23 15.80
CA SER A 72 4.87 10.27 15.25
C SER A 72 4.86 10.28 13.73
N VAL A 73 5.65 11.20 13.16
CA VAL A 73 5.88 11.27 11.71
C VAL A 73 7.37 11.11 11.45
N THR A 74 7.74 10.15 10.61
CA THR A 74 9.15 9.86 10.31
C THR A 74 9.38 9.69 8.81
N ALA A 75 10.47 10.24 8.30
CA ALA A 75 10.88 9.99 6.93
C ALA A 75 11.43 8.56 6.79
N ILE A 76 11.00 7.86 5.74
CA ILE A 76 11.45 6.51 5.43
C ILE A 76 11.90 6.39 3.97
N SER A 77 12.73 5.40 3.68
CA SER A 77 13.15 5.12 2.32
C SER A 77 12.08 4.34 1.56
N THR A 78 12.05 4.51 0.25
CA THR A 78 11.18 3.73 -0.65
C THR A 78 11.40 2.22 -0.49
N SER A 79 12.64 1.77 -0.30
CA SER A 79 12.94 0.37 -0.04
C SER A 79 12.25 -0.16 1.22
N LYS A 80 12.13 0.67 2.27
CA LYS A 80 11.44 0.28 3.50
C LYS A 80 9.94 0.13 3.29
N VAL A 81 9.33 1.00 2.48
CA VAL A 81 7.92 0.89 2.07
C VAL A 81 7.66 -0.43 1.33
N LEU A 82 8.48 -0.74 0.33
CA LEU A 82 8.30 -1.92 -0.53
C LEU A 82 8.57 -3.27 0.14
N LEU A 83 9.30 -3.26 1.27
CA LEU A 83 9.60 -4.47 2.05
C LEU A 83 8.59 -4.70 3.18
N ASP A 84 7.72 -3.73 3.46
CA ASP A 84 6.75 -3.86 4.55
C ASP A 84 5.55 -4.72 4.15
N GLN A 85 4.83 -5.24 5.14
CA GLN A 85 3.65 -6.07 4.91
C GLN A 85 2.43 -5.21 4.63
N ALA A 86 2.30 -4.77 3.37
CA ALA A 86 1.14 -4.04 2.90
C ALA A 86 -0.17 -4.77 3.22
N TYR A 87 -1.08 -4.06 3.88
CA TYR A 87 -2.46 -4.48 4.09
C TYR A 87 -3.40 -3.84 3.06
N VAL A 88 -3.23 -2.54 2.81
CA VAL A 88 -3.98 -1.78 1.79
C VAL A 88 -3.00 -0.93 0.99
N LEU A 89 -3.16 -0.92 -0.34
CA LEU A 89 -2.38 -0.11 -1.26
C LEU A 89 -3.27 0.93 -1.95
N PHE A 90 -2.86 2.19 -1.90
CA PHE A 90 -3.50 3.28 -2.64
C PHE A 90 -2.67 3.64 -3.85
N ASN A 91 -3.24 3.40 -5.03
CA ASN A 91 -2.63 3.66 -6.32
C ASN A 91 -3.38 4.80 -7.01
N LYS A 92 -2.65 5.85 -7.43
CA LYS A 92 -3.20 6.97 -8.18
C LYS A 92 -2.91 6.78 -9.66
N GLN A 93 -3.93 6.92 -10.49
CA GLN A 93 -3.79 6.91 -11.94
C GLN A 93 -2.92 8.09 -12.40
N ASP A 94 -1.91 7.80 -13.21
CA ASP A 94 -1.20 8.84 -13.95
C ASP A 94 -2.13 9.35 -15.06
N THR A 95 -2.72 10.51 -14.85
CA THR A 95 -3.40 11.30 -15.88
C THR A 95 -2.32 12.13 -16.56
N ASN A 96 -1.71 11.58 -17.60
CA ASN A 96 -0.90 12.38 -18.53
C ASN A 96 -1.80 13.37 -19.27
#